data_AF-A0A7Y6MG96-F1
#
_entry.id   AF-A0A7Y6MG96-F1
#
_cell.length_a   1.000
_cell.length_b   1.000
_cell.length_c   1.000
_cell.angle_alpha   90.00
_cell.angle_beta   90.00
_cell.angle_gamma   90.00
#
_symmetry.space_group_name_H-M   'P 1'
#
loop_
_entity.id
_entity.type
_entity.pdbx_description
1 polymer ?
#
loop_
_entity_poly.entity_id
_entity_poly.type
_entity_poly.pdbx_seq_one_letter_code
_entity_poly.pdbx_strand_id
1 'polypeptide(L)'
;MTAQHDTDNHTRWPLWGLLVFCGAISLTLSVMHALSKAAEGDLKATVAGFLIGIAPVIAAAFLAHLLTDPYASNLLKGGVGLVFVGGMALSVNAQQEVVLPFVGGNHFLAVLFPIVLDLSTVMALLALSGVGYSYNRALQLEELRKELEPVLNAELRRNFTAEQAAREEELRAELERAKKTELGELQRELEENHSAELAALRRELAERHSEELDEREQAIRGELADRWEHAVAQIRKEAAAETEDRVRDAEIATEARVRLELTKNSTAGKRRPKEIESASGKGAGQQVNKRARAASILRTNPDIEVKELAAMLDCTTKYARNLIADMAPGRGNGQGETGSEEVRLRAVP
;
A
#
# COMPACT_ATOMS: atom_id res chain seq x y z
N MET A 1 -1.68 -10.38 46.56
CA MET A 1 -1.04 -11.23 47.58
C MET A 1 -1.88 -11.14 48.85
N THR A 2 -2.92 -11.97 48.96
CA THR A 2 -3.73 -12.10 50.17
C THR A 2 -3.07 -13.13 51.06
N ALA A 3 -2.68 -12.71 52.27
CA ALA A 3 -2.07 -13.56 53.27
C ALA A 3 -3.03 -14.70 53.61
N GLN A 4 -2.68 -15.92 53.20
CA GLN A 4 -3.39 -17.13 53.57
C GLN A 4 -3.07 -17.36 55.05
N HIS A 5 -4.05 -17.05 55.90
CA HIS A 5 -3.90 -17.07 57.35
C HIS A 5 -3.55 -18.47 57.85
N ASP A 6 -2.46 -18.53 58.62
CA ASP A 6 -1.89 -19.69 59.33
C ASP A 6 -2.79 -20.19 60.50
N THR A 7 -4.11 -20.06 60.36
CA THR A 7 -5.11 -20.42 61.38
C THR A 7 -5.50 -21.90 61.36
N ASP A 8 -5.07 -22.63 60.34
CA ASP A 8 -5.44 -24.04 60.14
C ASP A 8 -4.84 -24.99 61.18
N ASN A 9 -3.73 -24.61 61.82
CA ASN A 9 -3.05 -25.48 62.79
C ASN A 9 -3.61 -25.36 64.22
N HIS A 10 -4.18 -24.20 64.59
CA HIS A 10 -4.68 -23.98 65.97
C HIS A 10 -6.09 -24.54 66.21
N THR A 11 -6.93 -24.63 65.18
CA THR A 11 -8.31 -25.16 65.29
C THR A 11 -8.38 -26.69 65.30
N ARG A 12 -7.34 -27.38 64.81
CA ARG A 12 -7.32 -28.85 64.72
C ARG A 12 -7.00 -29.55 66.05
N TRP A 13 -6.20 -28.93 66.91
CA TRP A 13 -5.81 -29.48 68.22
C TRP A 13 -7.00 -29.81 69.15
N PRO A 14 -7.97 -28.91 69.36
CA PRO A 14 -9.14 -29.23 70.19
C PRO A 14 -10.03 -30.30 69.57
N LEU A 15 -10.11 -30.40 68.23
CA LEU A 15 -10.88 -31.43 67.54
C LEU A 15 -10.22 -32.81 67.65
N TRP A 16 -8.89 -32.88 67.54
CA TRP A 16 -8.13 -34.10 67.84
C TRP A 16 -8.28 -34.51 69.30
N GLY A 17 -8.22 -33.56 70.23
CA GLY A 17 -8.47 -33.80 71.65
C GLY A 17 -9.86 -34.37 71.91
N LEU A 18 -10.90 -33.79 71.29
CA LEU A 18 -12.28 -34.26 71.37
C LEU A 18 -12.43 -35.67 70.77
N LEU A 19 -11.82 -35.91 69.60
CA LEU A 19 -11.84 -37.21 68.94
C LEU A 19 -11.22 -38.31 69.82
N VAL A 20 -10.02 -38.05 70.35
CA VAL A 20 -9.30 -39.00 71.22
C VAL A 20 -10.10 -39.23 72.51
N PHE A 21 -10.65 -38.18 73.09
CA PHE A 21 -11.46 -38.27 74.32
C PHE A 21 -12.75 -39.08 74.10
N CYS A 22 -13.57 -38.71 73.11
CA CYS A 22 -14.81 -39.43 72.81
C CYS A 22 -14.52 -40.86 72.35
N GLY A 23 -13.57 -41.06 71.43
CA GLY A 23 -13.19 -42.39 70.95
C GLY A 23 -12.70 -43.31 72.07
N ALA A 24 -11.89 -42.79 73.00
CA ALA A 24 -11.41 -43.57 74.15
C ALA A 24 -12.56 -43.98 75.09
N ILE A 25 -13.51 -43.09 75.37
CA ILE A 25 -14.64 -43.40 76.25
C ILE A 25 -15.59 -44.40 75.58
N SER A 26 -15.91 -44.23 74.29
CA SER A 26 -16.76 -45.17 73.53
C SER A 26 -16.15 -46.58 73.56
N LEU A 27 -14.85 -46.68 73.25
CA LEU A 27 -14.12 -47.94 73.27
C LEU A 27 -14.10 -48.57 74.67
N THR A 28 -13.87 -47.76 75.72
CA THR A 28 -13.83 -48.24 77.10
C THR A 28 -15.17 -48.83 77.51
N LEU A 29 -16.29 -48.17 77.21
CA LEU A 29 -17.62 -48.69 77.51
C LEU A 29 -17.94 -49.97 76.74
N SER A 30 -17.55 -50.06 75.47
CA SER A 30 -17.73 -51.29 74.68
C SER A 30 -16.85 -52.44 75.18
N VAL A 31 -15.63 -52.17 75.64
CA VAL A 31 -14.76 -53.19 76.28
C VAL A 31 -15.35 -53.64 77.60
N MET A 32 -15.88 -52.73 78.43
CA MET A 32 -16.57 -53.07 79.67
C MET A 32 -17.80 -53.96 79.42
N HIS A 33 -18.59 -53.65 78.38
CA HIS A 33 -19.72 -54.49 77.96
C HIS A 33 -19.24 -55.89 77.56
N ALA A 34 -18.22 -55.98 76.70
CA ALA A 34 -17.66 -57.24 76.24
C ALA A 34 -17.11 -58.09 77.39
N LEU A 35 -16.40 -57.47 78.36
CA LEU A 35 -15.89 -58.16 79.55
C LEU A 35 -17.01 -58.65 80.47
N SER A 36 -18.11 -57.89 80.62
CA SER A 36 -19.28 -58.32 81.37
C SER A 36 -19.89 -59.59 80.75
N LYS A 37 -20.07 -59.61 79.43
CA LYS A 37 -20.60 -60.79 78.72
C LYS A 37 -19.62 -61.98 78.73
N ALA A 38 -18.31 -61.72 78.72
CA ALA A 38 -17.28 -62.75 78.87
C ALA A 38 -17.36 -63.42 80.25
N ALA A 39 -17.56 -62.63 81.32
CA ALA A 39 -17.72 -63.13 82.68
C ALA A 39 -18.98 -63.99 82.86
N GLU A 40 -20.01 -63.74 82.04
CA GLU A 40 -21.23 -64.56 81.95
C GLU A 40 -21.03 -65.87 81.15
N GLY A 41 -19.84 -66.10 80.59
CA GLY A 41 -19.49 -67.31 79.83
C GLY A 41 -19.80 -67.25 78.33
N ASP A 42 -20.25 -66.09 77.81
CA ASP A 42 -20.56 -65.91 76.39
C ASP A 42 -19.39 -65.29 75.61
N LEU A 43 -18.46 -66.16 75.20
CA LEU A 43 -17.33 -65.80 74.35
C LEU A 43 -17.74 -65.19 72.99
N LYS A 44 -18.93 -65.53 72.46
CA LYS A 44 -19.41 -64.97 71.19
C LYS A 44 -19.92 -63.55 71.40
N ALA A 45 -20.63 -63.28 72.49
CA ALA A 45 -21.04 -61.93 72.86
C ALA A 45 -19.85 -61.01 73.19
N THR A 46 -18.73 -61.57 73.66
CA THR A 46 -17.49 -60.81 73.90
C THR A 46 -16.90 -60.25 72.60
N VAL A 47 -16.75 -61.10 71.57
CA VAL A 47 -16.24 -60.68 70.26
C VAL A 47 -17.22 -59.74 69.56
N ALA A 48 -18.53 -60.02 69.68
CA ALA A 48 -19.56 -59.15 69.15
C ALA A 48 -19.55 -57.76 69.82
N GLY A 49 -19.45 -57.68 71.15
CA GLY A 49 -19.40 -56.41 71.89
C GLY A 49 -18.20 -55.54 71.51
N PHE A 50 -17.04 -56.16 71.26
CA PHE A 50 -15.86 -55.46 70.79
C PHE A 50 -16.03 -54.92 69.35
N LEU A 51 -16.54 -55.75 68.44
CA LEU A 51 -16.81 -55.34 67.05
C LEU A 51 -17.89 -54.25 66.98
N ILE A 52 -18.90 -54.32 67.84
CA ILE A 52 -19.97 -53.30 67.97
C ILE A 52 -19.41 -51.94 68.41
N GLY A 53 -18.34 -51.91 69.23
CA GLY A 53 -17.69 -50.66 69.63
C GLY A 53 -16.78 -50.05 68.57
N ILE A 54 -16.09 -50.88 67.78
CA ILE A 54 -15.12 -50.42 66.77
C ILE A 54 -15.77 -50.07 65.44
N ALA A 55 -16.79 -50.84 65.02
CA ALA A 55 -17.44 -50.66 63.73
C ALA A 55 -18.00 -49.22 63.51
N PRO A 56 -18.64 -48.55 64.48
CA PRO A 56 -19.11 -47.17 64.32
C PRO A 56 -17.98 -46.18 64.12
N VAL A 57 -16.84 -46.35 64.80
CA VAL A 57 -15.67 -45.47 64.66
C VAL A 57 -15.05 -45.61 63.27
N ILE A 58 -14.89 -46.84 62.80
CA ILE A 58 -14.39 -47.14 61.45
C ILE A 58 -15.37 -46.60 60.40
N ALA A 59 -16.67 -46.86 60.56
CA ALA A 59 -17.70 -46.36 59.65
C ALA A 59 -17.77 -44.83 59.65
N ALA A 60 -17.60 -44.16 60.79
CA ALA A 60 -17.53 -42.70 60.88
C ALA A 60 -16.29 -42.15 60.15
N ALA A 61 -15.14 -42.80 60.27
CA ALA A 61 -13.93 -42.40 59.55
C ALA A 61 -14.10 -42.57 58.03
N PHE A 62 -14.67 -43.70 57.58
CA PHE A 62 -15.00 -43.89 56.16
C PHE A 62 -16.03 -42.89 55.67
N LEU A 63 -17.07 -42.60 56.46
CA LEU A 63 -18.10 -41.63 56.10
C LEU A 63 -17.51 -40.22 55.99
N ALA A 64 -16.65 -39.82 56.94
CA ALA A 64 -15.96 -38.53 56.90
C ALA A 64 -15.06 -38.39 55.67
N HIS A 65 -14.38 -39.47 55.26
CA HIS A 65 -13.55 -39.48 54.06
C HIS A 65 -14.39 -39.49 52.77
N LEU A 66 -15.44 -40.30 52.70
CA LEU A 66 -16.34 -40.37 51.54
C LEU A 66 -17.12 -39.08 51.33
N LEU A 67 -17.48 -38.38 52.41
CA LEU A 67 -18.14 -37.07 52.31
C LEU A 67 -17.20 -36.00 51.74
N THR A 68 -15.88 -36.09 52.01
CA THR A 68 -14.89 -35.20 51.39
C THR A 68 -14.55 -35.54 49.95
N ASP A 69 -14.76 -36.78 49.52
CA ASP A 69 -14.40 -37.23 48.18
C ASP A 69 -15.48 -36.84 47.14
N PRO A 70 -15.15 -35.99 46.15
CA PRO A 70 -16.08 -35.63 45.07
C PRO A 70 -16.33 -36.78 44.09
N TYR A 71 -15.47 -37.81 44.04
CA TYR A 71 -15.58 -38.93 43.11
C TYR A 71 -16.39 -40.12 43.67
N ALA A 72 -16.67 -40.12 44.98
CA ALA A 72 -17.52 -41.13 45.60
C ALA A 72 -18.99 -40.97 45.16
N SER A 73 -19.63 -42.06 44.73
CA SER A 73 -21.03 -42.03 44.30
C SER A 73 -21.98 -41.78 45.49
N ASN A 74 -23.10 -41.11 45.23
CA ASN A 74 -24.13 -40.87 46.27
C ASN A 74 -24.67 -42.17 46.88
N LEU A 75 -24.68 -43.26 46.10
CA LEU A 75 -25.07 -44.59 46.58
C LEU A 75 -24.07 -45.15 47.59
N LEU A 76 -22.77 -44.99 47.34
CA LEU A 76 -21.72 -45.41 48.29
C LEU A 76 -21.79 -44.57 49.57
N LYS A 77 -21.96 -43.26 49.45
CA LYS A 77 -22.14 -42.35 50.60
C LYS A 77 -23.36 -42.74 51.44
N GLY A 78 -24.49 -43.01 50.78
CA GLY A 78 -25.72 -43.48 51.43
C GLY A 78 -25.56 -44.84 52.08
N GLY A 79 -24.91 -45.79 51.41
CA GLY A 79 -24.65 -47.14 51.93
C GLY A 79 -23.78 -47.12 53.20
N VAL A 80 -22.66 -46.40 53.17
CA VAL A 80 -21.80 -46.24 54.36
C VAL A 80 -22.51 -45.47 55.47
N GLY A 81 -23.31 -44.46 55.13
CA GLY A 81 -24.16 -43.76 56.10
C GLY A 81 -25.17 -44.70 56.80
N LEU A 82 -25.78 -45.62 56.07
CA LEU A 82 -26.73 -46.59 56.63
C LEU A 82 -26.05 -47.61 57.54
N VAL A 83 -24.87 -48.11 57.14
CA VAL A 83 -24.04 -48.98 57.99
C VAL A 83 -23.60 -48.26 59.26
N PHE A 84 -23.24 -46.98 59.16
CA PHE A 84 -22.88 -46.15 60.30
C PHE A 84 -24.05 -46.01 61.30
N VAL A 85 -25.24 -45.66 60.84
CA VAL A 85 -26.44 -45.54 61.71
C VAL A 85 -26.78 -46.87 62.36
N GLY A 86 -26.70 -47.98 61.61
CA GLY A 86 -26.90 -49.32 62.16
C GLY A 86 -25.86 -49.68 63.24
N GLY A 87 -24.59 -49.35 63.00
CA GLY A 87 -23.51 -49.51 63.97
C GLY A 87 -23.73 -48.68 65.24
N MET A 88 -24.11 -47.40 65.11
CA MET A 88 -24.46 -46.56 66.26
C MET A 88 -25.61 -47.15 67.06
N ALA A 89 -26.67 -47.63 66.43
CA ALA A 89 -27.81 -48.21 67.15
C ALA A 89 -27.41 -49.42 68.00
N LEU A 90 -26.53 -50.28 67.46
CA LEU A 90 -25.99 -51.42 68.19
C LEU A 90 -25.04 -50.99 69.32
N SER A 91 -24.20 -49.99 69.06
CA SER A 91 -23.29 -49.40 70.05
C SER A 91 -24.04 -48.79 71.23
N VAL A 92 -25.05 -47.96 70.96
CA VAL A 92 -25.90 -47.34 71.98
C VAL A 92 -26.59 -48.38 72.84
N ASN A 93 -27.12 -49.46 72.24
CA ASN A 93 -27.76 -50.53 72.99
C ASN A 93 -26.77 -51.25 73.92
N ALA A 94 -25.56 -51.55 73.44
CA ALA A 94 -24.51 -52.19 74.25
C ALA A 94 -24.01 -51.27 75.38
N GLN A 95 -23.79 -49.99 75.08
CA GLN A 95 -23.31 -49.01 76.04
C GLN A 95 -24.38 -48.66 77.08
N GLN A 96 -25.68 -48.69 76.71
CA GLN A 96 -26.78 -48.46 77.64
C GLN A 96 -26.73 -49.45 78.81
N GLU A 97 -26.51 -50.75 78.57
CA GLU A 97 -26.42 -51.76 79.62
C GLU A 97 -25.29 -51.46 80.62
N VAL A 98 -24.19 -50.89 80.14
CA VAL A 98 -23.03 -50.52 80.97
C VAL A 98 -23.25 -49.21 81.72
N VAL A 99 -23.90 -48.22 81.09
CA VAL A 99 -24.10 -46.88 81.66
C VAL A 99 -25.25 -46.85 82.67
N LEU A 100 -26.27 -47.68 82.49
CA LEU A 100 -27.49 -47.69 83.31
C LEU A 100 -27.24 -47.73 84.84
N PRO A 101 -26.30 -48.53 85.37
CA PRO A 101 -25.98 -48.53 86.80
C PRO A 101 -25.38 -47.20 87.29
N PHE A 102 -24.59 -46.52 86.46
CA PHE A 102 -23.91 -45.27 86.82
C PHE A 102 -24.86 -44.06 86.86
N VAL A 103 -25.97 -44.11 86.10
CA VAL A 103 -26.99 -43.06 86.07
C VAL A 103 -28.19 -43.37 86.97
N GLY A 104 -28.03 -44.29 87.93
CA GLY A 104 -29.06 -44.63 88.91
C GLY A 104 -30.32 -45.25 88.30
N GLY A 105 -30.17 -46.01 87.20
CA GLY A 105 -31.31 -46.65 86.51
C GLY A 105 -32.10 -45.73 85.58
N ASN A 106 -31.67 -44.49 85.36
CA ASN A 106 -32.33 -43.61 84.41
C ASN A 106 -32.05 -44.03 82.96
N HIS A 107 -33.00 -44.76 82.35
CA HIS A 107 -32.89 -45.24 80.97
C HIS A 107 -32.70 -44.12 79.93
N PHE A 108 -33.27 -42.92 80.15
CA PHE A 108 -33.12 -41.81 79.21
C PHE A 108 -31.68 -41.33 79.14
N LEU A 109 -31.03 -41.12 80.29
CA LEU A 109 -29.62 -40.72 80.35
C LEU A 109 -28.69 -41.83 79.83
N ALA A 110 -29.01 -43.09 80.11
CA ALA A 110 -28.23 -44.24 79.64
C ALA A 110 -28.24 -44.40 78.11
N VAL A 111 -29.29 -43.91 77.42
CA VAL A 111 -29.37 -43.88 75.95
C VAL A 111 -28.76 -42.58 75.38
N LEU A 112 -29.06 -41.44 76.00
CA LEU A 112 -28.62 -40.14 75.49
C LEU A 112 -27.09 -39.99 75.53
N PHE A 113 -26.44 -40.49 76.59
CA PHE A 113 -24.99 -40.34 76.78
C PHE A 113 -24.17 -40.99 75.64
N PRO A 114 -24.38 -42.29 75.29
CA PRO A 114 -23.78 -42.91 74.11
C PRO A 114 -24.02 -42.15 72.80
N ILE A 115 -25.25 -41.67 72.57
CA ILE A 115 -25.60 -40.93 71.34
C ILE A 115 -24.79 -39.64 71.24
N VAL A 116 -24.75 -38.84 72.30
CA VAL A 116 -24.00 -37.57 72.32
C VAL A 116 -22.52 -37.82 72.06
N LEU A 117 -21.97 -38.90 72.62
CA LEU A 117 -20.58 -39.27 72.50
C LEU A 117 -20.22 -39.68 71.06
N ASP A 118 -20.99 -40.59 70.46
CA ASP A 118 -20.78 -41.01 69.07
C ASP A 118 -20.97 -39.83 68.10
N LEU A 119 -21.99 -38.99 68.30
CA LEU A 119 -22.27 -37.83 67.46
C LEU A 119 -21.18 -36.74 67.57
N SER A 120 -20.60 -36.56 68.76
CA SER A 120 -19.43 -35.69 68.97
C SER A 120 -18.20 -36.22 68.22
N THR A 121 -18.01 -37.54 68.19
CA THR A 121 -16.92 -38.19 67.46
C THR A 121 -17.06 -37.98 65.94
N VAL A 122 -18.28 -38.10 65.41
CA VAL A 122 -18.58 -37.81 64.00
C VAL A 122 -18.33 -36.35 63.66
N MET A 123 -18.81 -35.42 64.49
CA MET A 123 -18.61 -33.99 64.26
C MET A 123 -17.12 -33.62 64.29
N ALA A 124 -16.34 -34.22 65.20
CA ALA A 124 -14.88 -34.05 65.23
C ALA A 124 -14.22 -34.56 63.93
N LEU A 125 -14.60 -35.74 63.45
CA LEU A 125 -14.09 -36.31 62.19
C LEU A 125 -14.45 -35.47 60.97
N LEU A 126 -15.69 -34.99 60.87
CA LEU A 126 -16.15 -34.14 59.77
C LEU A 126 -15.44 -32.78 59.75
N ALA A 127 -15.20 -32.21 60.93
CA ALA A 127 -14.46 -30.97 61.07
C ALA A 127 -12.98 -31.16 60.71
N LEU A 128 -12.35 -32.26 61.15
CA LEU A 128 -10.97 -32.61 60.82
C LEU A 128 -10.77 -32.95 59.34
N SER A 129 -11.75 -33.58 58.69
CA SER A 129 -11.70 -33.89 57.27
C SER A 129 -11.96 -32.66 56.39
N GLY A 130 -12.42 -31.54 56.97
CA GLY A 130 -12.54 -30.26 56.28
C GLY A 130 -13.76 -30.16 55.36
N VAL A 131 -14.77 -31.02 55.54
CA VAL A 131 -16.01 -31.05 54.73
C VAL A 131 -16.73 -29.69 54.73
N GLY A 132 -16.74 -28.99 55.86
CA GLY A 132 -17.35 -27.65 55.96
C GLY A 132 -16.57 -26.56 55.20
N TYR A 133 -15.25 -26.68 55.10
CA TYR A 133 -14.40 -25.71 54.43
C TYR A 133 -14.39 -25.91 52.91
N SER A 134 -14.42 -27.15 52.44
CA SER A 134 -14.42 -27.44 51.00
C SER A 134 -15.72 -26.98 50.31
N TYR A 135 -16.87 -27.16 50.96
CA TYR A 135 -18.16 -26.71 50.43
C TYR A 135 -18.26 -25.17 50.36
N ASN A 136 -17.85 -24.48 51.43
CA ASN A 136 -17.82 -23.01 51.42
C ASN A 136 -16.81 -22.46 50.40
N ARG A 137 -15.67 -23.11 50.21
CA ARG A 137 -14.68 -22.70 49.21
C ARG A 137 -15.21 -22.87 47.78
N ALA A 138 -15.96 -23.93 47.50
CA ALA A 138 -16.58 -24.13 46.18
C ALA A 138 -17.61 -23.03 45.88
N LEU A 139 -18.46 -22.69 46.85
CA LEU A 139 -19.41 -21.58 46.74
C LEU A 139 -18.72 -20.24 46.53
N GLN A 140 -17.69 -19.94 47.33
CA GLN A 140 -16.89 -18.72 47.19
C GLN A 140 -16.23 -18.62 45.82
N LEU A 141 -15.68 -19.72 45.28
CA LEU A 141 -15.09 -19.74 43.95
C LEU A 141 -16.13 -19.51 42.84
N GLU A 142 -17.35 -20.04 43.00
CA GLU A 142 -18.43 -19.81 42.05
C GLU A 142 -18.92 -18.36 42.08
N GLU A 143 -18.99 -17.75 43.27
CA GLU A 143 -19.33 -16.35 43.45
C GLU A 143 -18.26 -15.41 42.87
N LEU A 144 -16.98 -15.66 43.17
CA LEU A 144 -15.84 -14.99 42.55
C LEU A 144 -15.84 -15.14 41.02
N ARG A 145 -16.21 -16.32 40.50
CA ARG A 145 -16.31 -16.54 39.06
C ARG A 145 -17.41 -15.66 38.45
N LYS A 146 -18.58 -15.58 39.09
CA LYS A 146 -19.70 -14.73 38.63
C LYS A 146 -19.34 -13.25 38.66
N GLU A 147 -18.53 -12.82 39.63
CA GLU A 147 -18.05 -11.43 39.71
C GLU A 147 -16.97 -11.11 38.68
N LEU A 148 -16.01 -12.01 38.44
CA LEU A 148 -14.91 -11.78 37.50
C LEU A 148 -15.31 -11.94 36.03
N GLU A 149 -16.27 -12.80 35.72
CA GLU A 149 -16.68 -13.09 34.35
C GLU A 149 -17.09 -11.84 33.54
N PRO A 150 -17.93 -10.91 34.04
CA PRO A 150 -18.25 -9.69 33.29
C PRO A 150 -17.04 -8.76 33.10
N VAL A 151 -16.15 -8.68 34.10
CA VAL A 151 -14.94 -7.84 34.03
C VAL A 151 -13.98 -8.38 32.98
N LEU A 152 -13.70 -9.69 33.00
CA LEU A 152 -12.83 -10.36 32.03
C LEU A 152 -13.40 -10.25 30.62
N ASN A 153 -14.72 -10.43 30.45
CA ASN A 153 -15.38 -10.29 29.16
C ASN A 153 -15.32 -8.85 28.62
N ALA A 154 -15.45 -7.85 29.49
CA ALA A 154 -15.31 -6.44 29.10
C ALA A 154 -13.87 -6.12 28.66
N GLU A 155 -12.88 -6.62 29.39
CA GLU A 155 -11.46 -6.42 29.08
C GLU A 155 -11.05 -7.14 27.78
N LEU A 156 -11.47 -8.39 27.60
CA LEU A 156 -11.25 -9.13 26.36
C LEU A 156 -11.87 -8.44 25.15
N ARG A 157 -13.11 -7.92 25.29
CA ARG A 157 -13.75 -7.14 24.21
C ARG A 157 -12.97 -5.89 23.89
N ARG A 158 -12.51 -5.15 24.91
CA ARG A 158 -11.72 -3.93 24.73
C ARG A 158 -10.38 -4.21 24.04
N ASN A 159 -9.71 -5.29 24.41
CA ASN A 159 -8.45 -5.67 23.78
C ASN A 159 -8.67 -6.11 22.32
N PHE A 160 -9.71 -6.89 22.07
CA PHE A 160 -10.05 -7.34 20.72
C PHE A 160 -10.41 -6.17 19.80
N THR A 161 -11.18 -5.19 20.28
CA THR A 161 -11.49 -4.00 19.47
C THR A 161 -10.27 -3.12 19.23
N ALA A 162 -9.36 -3.00 20.20
CA ALA A 162 -8.10 -2.27 20.02
C ALA A 162 -7.18 -2.96 19.01
N GLU A 163 -7.04 -4.29 19.08
CA GLU A 163 -6.27 -5.07 18.12
C GLU A 163 -6.86 -5.01 16.71
N GLN A 164 -8.19 -5.10 16.58
CA GLN A 164 -8.87 -4.93 15.29
C GLN A 164 -8.63 -3.54 14.70
N ALA A 165 -8.74 -2.48 15.50
CA ALA A 165 -8.49 -1.12 15.05
C ALA A 165 -7.03 -0.93 14.58
N ALA A 166 -6.06 -1.45 15.34
CA ALA A 166 -4.65 -1.40 14.96
C ALA A 166 -4.37 -2.16 13.64
N ARG A 167 -4.98 -3.35 13.48
CA ARG A 167 -4.83 -4.15 12.27
C ARG A 167 -5.49 -3.50 11.05
N GLU A 168 -6.65 -2.86 11.23
CA GLU A 168 -7.28 -2.07 10.16
C GLU A 168 -6.42 -0.88 9.73
N GLU A 169 -5.78 -0.19 10.68
CA GLU A 169 -4.88 0.92 10.39
C GLU A 169 -3.62 0.46 9.64
N GLU A 170 -3.04 -0.67 10.04
CA GLU A 170 -1.91 -1.29 9.35
C GLU A 170 -2.28 -1.69 7.91
N LEU A 171 -3.40 -2.37 7.72
CA LEU A 171 -3.89 -2.76 6.39
C LEU A 171 -4.19 -1.54 5.51
N ARG A 172 -4.74 -0.46 6.06
CA ARG A 172 -4.94 0.80 5.32
C ARG A 172 -3.60 1.40 4.89
N ALA A 173 -2.62 1.44 5.78
CA ALA A 173 -1.30 1.96 5.47
C ALA A 173 -0.58 1.11 4.40
N GLU A 174 -0.70 -0.22 4.47
CA GLU A 174 -0.17 -1.13 3.44
C GLU A 174 -0.84 -0.91 2.09
N LEU A 175 -2.17 -0.78 2.07
CA LEU A 175 -2.95 -0.54 0.86
C LEU A 175 -2.59 0.82 0.23
N GLU A 176 -2.36 1.85 1.04
CA GLU A 176 -1.86 3.14 0.53
C GLU A 176 -0.45 3.06 -0.04
N ARG A 177 0.45 2.29 0.60
CA ARG A 177 1.81 2.07 0.07
C ARG A 177 1.74 1.32 -1.26
N ALA A 178 0.99 0.23 -1.32
CA ALA A 178 0.80 -0.56 -2.54
C ALA A 178 0.24 0.29 -3.68
N LYS A 179 -0.82 1.08 -3.42
CA LYS A 179 -1.38 2.03 -4.41
C LYS A 179 -0.35 3.03 -4.91
N LYS A 180 0.49 3.59 -4.03
CA LYS A 180 1.53 4.55 -4.43
C LYS A 180 2.58 3.89 -5.31
N THR A 181 2.97 2.65 -5.01
CA THR A 181 3.91 1.88 -5.83
C THR A 181 3.31 1.58 -7.21
N GLU A 182 2.09 1.05 -7.27
CA GLU A 182 1.40 0.74 -8.54
C GLU A 182 1.19 2.00 -9.38
N LEU A 183 0.78 3.12 -8.78
CA LEU A 183 0.65 4.39 -9.51
C LEU A 183 1.99 4.90 -10.03
N GLY A 184 3.07 4.73 -9.26
CA GLY A 184 4.42 5.09 -9.69
C GLY A 184 4.92 4.23 -10.85
N GLU A 185 4.66 2.92 -10.81
CA GLU A 185 4.97 1.98 -11.89
C GLU A 185 4.18 2.31 -13.16
N LEU A 186 2.87 2.52 -13.05
CA LEU A 186 2.02 2.90 -14.18
C LEU A 186 2.42 4.26 -14.78
N GLN A 187 2.78 5.24 -13.95
CA GLN A 187 3.30 6.52 -14.44
C GLN A 187 4.60 6.34 -15.22
N ARG A 188 5.51 5.51 -14.71
CA ARG A 188 6.76 5.21 -15.38
C ARG A 188 6.54 4.50 -16.71
N GLU A 189 5.67 3.48 -16.74
CA GLU A 189 5.32 2.79 -17.98
C GLU A 189 4.68 3.74 -19.00
N LEU A 190 3.81 4.65 -18.55
CA LEU A 190 3.21 5.66 -19.40
C LEU A 190 4.26 6.62 -19.98
N GLU A 191 5.20 7.09 -19.17
CA GLU A 191 6.30 7.95 -19.62
C GLU A 191 7.24 7.25 -20.60
N GLU A 192 7.61 6.00 -20.31
CA GLU A 192 8.47 5.18 -21.18
C GLU A 192 7.78 4.94 -22.53
N ASN A 193 6.50 4.53 -22.52
CA ASN A 193 5.71 4.34 -23.74
C ASN A 193 5.55 5.64 -24.53
N HIS A 194 5.18 6.74 -23.86
CA HIS A 194 5.01 8.03 -24.53
C HIS A 194 6.33 8.55 -25.13
N SER A 195 7.46 8.37 -24.43
CA SER A 195 8.77 8.74 -24.95
C SER A 195 9.18 7.89 -26.16
N ALA A 196 8.84 6.60 -26.16
CA ALA A 196 9.09 5.69 -27.27
C ALA A 196 8.22 6.04 -28.49
N GLU A 197 6.94 6.36 -28.28
CA GLU A 197 6.02 6.83 -29.32
C GLU A 197 6.50 8.15 -29.93
N LEU A 198 6.89 9.13 -29.11
CA LEU A 198 7.45 10.40 -29.59
C LEU A 198 8.75 10.19 -30.37
N ALA A 199 9.61 9.27 -29.93
CA ALA A 199 10.84 8.93 -30.66
C ALA A 199 10.53 8.25 -32.01
N ALA A 200 9.54 7.36 -32.06
CA ALA A 200 9.10 6.72 -33.28
C ALA A 200 8.52 7.75 -34.27
N LEU A 201 7.62 8.63 -33.82
CA LEU A 201 7.05 9.70 -34.62
C LEU A 201 8.11 10.67 -35.15
N ARG A 202 9.12 11.00 -34.34
CA ARG A 202 10.24 11.85 -34.79
C ARG A 202 11.07 11.19 -35.88
N ARG A 203 11.31 9.87 -35.80
CA ARG A 203 12.01 9.13 -36.86
C ARG A 203 11.17 9.09 -38.13
N GLU A 204 9.90 8.75 -38.03
CA GLU A 204 9.00 8.69 -39.19
C GLU A 204 8.89 10.06 -39.89
N LEU A 205 8.80 11.15 -39.12
CA LEU A 205 8.75 12.50 -39.67
C LEU A 205 10.09 12.90 -40.33
N ALA A 206 11.22 12.50 -39.75
CA ALA A 206 12.54 12.75 -40.35
C ALA A 206 12.74 11.95 -41.64
N GLU A 207 12.30 10.69 -41.68
CA GLU A 207 12.32 9.84 -42.87
C GLU A 207 11.46 10.45 -43.98
N ARG A 208 10.19 10.79 -43.70
CA ARG A 208 9.32 11.45 -44.69
C ARG A 208 9.90 12.75 -45.19
N HIS A 209 10.46 13.60 -44.31
CA HIS A 209 11.09 14.84 -44.74
C HIS A 209 12.33 14.58 -45.62
N SER A 210 13.12 13.54 -45.35
CA SER A 210 14.25 13.18 -46.20
C SER A 210 13.80 12.67 -47.57
N GLU A 211 12.76 11.84 -47.63
CA GLU A 211 12.16 11.37 -48.88
C GLU A 211 11.59 12.54 -49.70
N GLU A 212 10.84 13.46 -49.07
CA GLU A 212 10.34 14.66 -49.74
C GLU A 212 11.46 15.57 -50.27
N LEU A 213 12.57 15.70 -49.54
CA LEU A 213 13.72 16.48 -49.97
C LEU A 213 14.45 15.80 -51.14
N ASP A 214 14.62 14.48 -51.10
CA ASP A 214 15.23 13.71 -52.19
C ASP A 214 14.36 13.76 -53.45
N GLU A 215 13.03 13.64 -53.32
CA GLU A 215 12.08 13.81 -54.42
C GLU A 215 12.17 15.21 -55.03
N ARG A 216 12.19 16.26 -54.18
CA ARG A 216 12.36 17.66 -54.66
C ARG A 216 13.72 17.87 -55.31
N GLU A 217 14.79 17.31 -54.76
CA GLU A 217 16.12 17.41 -55.34
C GLU A 217 16.17 16.73 -56.71
N GLN A 218 15.59 15.53 -56.84
CA GLN A 218 15.49 14.83 -58.12
C GLN A 218 14.65 15.61 -59.13
N ALA A 219 13.53 16.20 -58.71
CA ALA A 219 12.70 17.05 -59.56
C ALA A 219 13.49 18.28 -60.06
N ILE A 220 14.21 18.98 -59.17
CA ILE A 220 15.05 20.13 -59.55
C ILE A 220 16.19 19.72 -60.48
N ARG A 221 16.86 18.59 -60.21
CA ARG A 221 17.91 18.06 -61.09
C ARG A 221 17.36 17.71 -62.47
N GLY A 222 16.16 17.12 -62.54
CA GLY A 222 15.44 16.86 -63.78
C GLY A 222 15.13 18.15 -64.54
N GLU A 223 14.52 19.15 -63.89
CA GLU A 223 14.25 20.46 -64.50
C GLU A 223 15.52 21.15 -65.01
N LEU A 224 16.62 21.05 -64.26
CA LEU A 224 17.91 21.63 -64.67
C LEU A 224 18.50 20.89 -65.88
N ALA A 225 18.38 19.56 -65.94
CA ALA A 225 18.80 18.77 -67.09
C ALA A 225 17.99 19.16 -68.34
N ASP A 226 16.67 19.27 -68.23
CA ASP A 226 15.79 19.69 -69.33
C ASP A 226 16.13 21.11 -69.82
N ARG A 227 16.35 22.06 -68.89
CA ARG A 227 16.77 23.43 -69.24
C ARG A 227 18.14 23.44 -69.91
N TRP A 228 19.07 22.62 -69.44
CA TRP A 228 20.40 22.50 -70.03
C TRP A 228 20.32 21.94 -71.44
N GLU A 229 19.57 20.85 -71.67
CA GLU A 229 19.35 20.29 -73.01
C GLU A 229 18.69 21.32 -73.94
N HIS A 230 17.70 22.06 -73.45
CA HIS A 230 17.06 23.11 -74.23
C HIS A 230 18.03 24.24 -74.59
N ALA A 231 18.86 24.69 -73.65
CA ALA A 231 19.89 25.71 -73.88
C ALA A 231 20.96 25.23 -74.86
N VAL A 232 21.43 23.99 -74.73
CA VAL A 232 22.38 23.38 -75.68
C VAL A 232 21.77 23.27 -77.08
N ALA A 233 20.49 22.90 -77.17
CA ALA A 233 19.78 22.84 -78.45
C ALA A 233 19.61 24.24 -79.07
N GLN A 234 19.32 25.27 -78.26
CA GLN A 234 19.28 26.66 -78.72
C GLN A 234 20.64 27.14 -79.23
N ILE A 235 21.72 26.93 -78.45
CA ILE A 235 23.09 27.27 -78.87
C ILE A 235 23.46 26.56 -80.17
N ARG A 236 23.10 25.27 -80.33
CA ARG A 236 23.33 24.55 -81.59
C ARG A 236 22.54 25.15 -82.77
N LYS A 237 21.28 25.55 -82.54
CA LYS A 237 20.47 26.22 -83.58
C LYS A 237 21.03 27.60 -83.93
N GLU A 238 21.44 28.39 -82.94
CA GLU A 238 22.06 29.70 -83.12
C GLU A 238 23.40 29.58 -83.84
N ALA A 239 24.25 28.63 -83.44
CA ALA A 239 25.52 28.35 -84.11
C ALA A 239 25.30 27.87 -85.56
N ALA A 240 24.29 27.03 -85.80
CA ALA A 240 23.93 26.60 -87.16
C ALA A 240 23.46 27.78 -88.02
N ALA A 241 22.60 28.65 -87.46
CA ALA A 241 22.14 29.88 -88.13
C ALA A 241 23.31 30.83 -88.40
N GLU A 242 24.22 31.03 -87.43
CA GLU A 242 25.41 31.87 -87.61
C GLU A 242 26.35 31.28 -88.68
N THR A 243 26.51 29.96 -88.75
CA THR A 243 27.28 29.33 -89.83
C THR A 243 26.59 29.48 -91.18
N GLU A 244 25.26 29.40 -91.24
CA GLU A 244 24.49 29.60 -92.48
C GLU A 244 24.57 31.05 -92.95
N ASP A 245 24.45 32.02 -92.04
CA ASP A 245 24.63 33.45 -92.33
C ASP A 245 26.07 33.74 -92.79
N ARG A 246 27.09 33.16 -92.15
CA ARG A 246 28.49 33.29 -92.61
C ARG A 246 28.72 32.65 -93.99
N VAL A 247 28.05 31.54 -94.30
CA VAL A 247 28.11 30.93 -95.63
C VAL A 247 27.41 31.82 -96.66
N ARG A 248 26.23 32.36 -96.36
CA ARG A 248 25.55 33.34 -97.23
C ARG A 248 26.37 34.60 -97.42
N ASP A 249 26.99 35.14 -96.38
CA ASP A 249 27.87 36.31 -96.47
C ASP A 249 29.13 36.00 -97.30
N ALA A 250 29.68 34.79 -97.19
CA ALA A 250 30.78 34.34 -98.04
C ALA A 250 30.34 34.13 -99.50
N GLU A 251 29.12 33.65 -99.75
CA GLU A 251 28.51 33.55 -101.07
C GLU A 251 28.28 34.94 -101.67
N ILE A 252 27.73 35.89 -100.92
CA ILE A 252 27.55 37.28 -101.35
C ILE A 252 28.90 37.94 -101.60
N ALA A 253 29.91 37.71 -100.75
CA ALA A 253 31.25 38.25 -100.92
C ALA A 253 31.99 37.64 -102.12
N THR A 254 31.77 36.36 -102.42
CA THR A 254 32.32 35.70 -103.62
C THR A 254 31.58 36.14 -104.88
N GLU A 255 30.25 36.31 -104.84
CA GLU A 255 29.46 36.88 -105.94
C GLU A 255 29.82 38.37 -106.18
N ALA A 256 30.09 39.13 -105.12
CA ALA A 256 30.61 40.50 -105.20
C ALA A 256 32.05 40.56 -105.75
N ARG A 257 32.91 39.59 -105.42
CA ARG A 257 34.24 39.44 -106.03
C ARG A 257 34.16 39.05 -107.50
N VAL A 258 33.25 38.18 -107.89
CA VAL A 258 32.99 37.82 -109.30
C VAL A 258 32.43 39.02 -110.07
N ARG A 259 31.53 39.81 -109.49
CA ARG A 259 31.09 41.10 -110.06
C ARG A 259 32.22 42.13 -110.14
N LEU A 260 33.16 42.15 -109.19
CA LEU A 260 34.35 43.01 -109.22
C LEU A 260 35.41 42.56 -110.23
N GLU A 261 35.54 41.27 -110.51
CA GLU A 261 36.40 40.75 -111.58
C GLU A 261 35.77 40.98 -112.98
N LEU A 262 34.44 40.95 -113.09
CA LEU A 262 33.71 41.30 -114.32
C LEU A 262 33.67 42.81 -114.61
N THR A 263 33.99 43.68 -113.64
CA THR A 263 33.99 45.15 -113.81
C THR A 263 35.39 45.79 -113.76
N LYS A 264 36.46 44.99 -113.66
CA LYS A 264 37.86 45.46 -113.65
C LYS A 264 38.54 45.49 -115.03
N ASN A 265 37.75 45.64 -116.09
CA ASN A 265 38.20 46.09 -117.41
C ASN A 265 37.45 47.38 -117.79
N SER A 266 37.76 48.50 -117.13
CA SER A 266 37.80 49.88 -117.70
C SER A 266 37.68 50.96 -116.61
N THR A 267 38.76 51.75 -116.50
CA THR A 267 38.82 53.20 -116.22
C THR A 267 38.12 53.82 -114.99
N ALA A 268 38.98 54.23 -114.05
CA ALA A 268 39.21 55.61 -113.57
C ALA A 268 38.02 56.56 -113.34
N GLY A 269 37.87 57.06 -112.10
CA GLY A 269 37.03 58.23 -111.83
C GLY A 269 36.98 58.71 -110.37
N LYS A 270 37.64 59.84 -110.10
CA LYS A 270 37.63 60.71 -108.90
C LYS A 270 36.27 60.98 -108.22
N ARG A 271 36.25 61.05 -106.87
CA ARG A 271 35.90 62.19 -105.97
C ARG A 271 35.16 61.77 -104.67
N ARG A 272 35.68 62.24 -103.52
CA ARG A 272 34.96 62.51 -102.24
C ARG A 272 34.17 63.86 -102.37
N PRO A 273 33.47 64.43 -101.35
CA PRO A 273 33.06 64.01 -99.98
C PRO A 273 31.60 64.39 -99.59
N LYS A 274 31.16 64.02 -98.38
CA LYS A 274 30.43 64.80 -97.33
C LYS A 274 29.40 63.91 -96.60
N GLU A 275 29.50 63.68 -95.29
CA GLU A 275 29.28 64.58 -94.12
C GLU A 275 27.80 64.55 -93.69
N ILE A 276 27.55 64.69 -92.36
CA ILE A 276 26.25 64.91 -91.69
C ILE A 276 25.53 63.60 -91.27
N GLU A 277 25.09 63.35 -90.02
CA GLU A 277 25.13 64.05 -88.73
C GLU A 277 24.65 63.08 -87.63
N SER A 278 25.03 63.39 -86.38
CA SER A 278 24.25 63.38 -85.11
C SER A 278 23.33 62.18 -84.74
N ALA A 279 23.18 61.74 -83.50
CA ALA A 279 23.29 62.40 -82.18
C ALA A 279 23.58 61.29 -81.13
N SER A 280 24.51 61.42 -80.18
CA SER A 280 24.46 62.28 -78.98
C SER A 280 23.07 62.43 -78.36
N GLY A 281 22.67 61.47 -77.53
CA GLY A 281 21.57 61.58 -76.58
C GLY A 281 22.05 61.37 -75.14
N LYS A 282 22.49 62.44 -74.49
CA LYS A 282 22.68 62.52 -73.03
C LYS A 282 21.34 62.31 -72.32
N GLY A 283 21.35 61.42 -71.33
CA GLY A 283 20.83 61.65 -69.98
C GLY A 283 19.33 61.87 -69.78
N ALA A 284 18.69 60.88 -69.16
CA ALA A 284 17.76 61.06 -68.03
C ALA A 284 17.42 59.68 -67.45
N GLY A 285 17.55 59.51 -66.14
CA GLY A 285 17.07 58.29 -65.47
C GLY A 285 17.95 57.72 -64.36
N GLN A 286 18.72 58.54 -63.64
CA GLN A 286 19.47 58.17 -62.42
C GLN A 286 18.56 57.83 -61.22
N GLN A 287 17.48 57.06 -61.45
CA GLN A 287 16.59 56.48 -60.44
C GLN A 287 16.51 54.95 -60.54
N VAL A 288 16.73 54.35 -61.71
CA VAL A 288 16.64 52.88 -61.91
C VAL A 288 17.81 52.15 -61.23
N ASN A 289 18.99 52.77 -61.14
CA ASN A 289 20.17 52.15 -60.55
C ASN A 289 20.12 52.06 -59.00
N LYS A 290 19.41 52.98 -58.33
CA LYS A 290 19.28 52.96 -56.87
C LYS A 290 18.30 51.89 -56.38
N ARG A 291 17.22 51.62 -57.13
CA ARG A 291 16.25 50.54 -56.80
C ARG A 291 16.87 49.14 -56.95
N ALA A 292 17.58 48.89 -58.04
CA ALA A 292 18.25 47.59 -58.26
C ALA A 292 19.35 47.34 -57.21
N ARG A 293 20.12 48.38 -56.85
CA ARG A 293 21.15 48.31 -55.81
C ARG A 293 20.54 48.09 -54.41
N ALA A 294 19.44 48.78 -54.09
CA ALA A 294 18.68 48.58 -52.86
C ALA A 294 18.12 47.15 -52.75
N ALA A 295 17.60 46.58 -53.84
CA ALA A 295 17.12 45.20 -53.87
C ALA A 295 18.25 44.19 -53.63
N SER A 296 19.46 44.43 -54.15
CA SER A 296 20.61 43.57 -53.87
C SER A 296 21.03 43.62 -52.40
N ILE A 297 21.07 44.83 -51.80
CA ILE A 297 21.49 45.03 -50.40
C ILE A 297 20.48 44.39 -49.46
N LEU A 298 19.17 44.55 -49.70
CA LEU A 298 18.12 43.96 -48.87
C LEU A 298 18.04 42.42 -49.00
N ARG A 299 18.49 41.85 -50.12
CA ARG A 299 18.65 40.39 -50.25
C ARG A 299 19.81 39.85 -49.42
N THR A 300 20.91 40.61 -49.32
CA THR A 300 22.10 40.19 -48.57
C THR A 300 22.00 40.51 -47.07
N ASN A 301 21.32 41.60 -46.71
CA ASN A 301 21.08 42.02 -45.33
C ASN A 301 19.63 42.50 -45.17
N PRO A 302 18.69 41.60 -44.82
CA PRO A 302 17.29 41.96 -44.73
C PRO A 302 16.98 42.91 -43.57
N ASP A 303 17.78 42.96 -42.51
CA ASP A 303 17.46 43.71 -41.29
C ASP A 303 18.16 45.07 -41.18
N ILE A 304 18.60 45.62 -42.32
CA ILE A 304 19.31 46.90 -42.35
C ILE A 304 18.40 48.08 -41.96
N GLU A 305 18.92 48.99 -41.12
CA GLU A 305 18.19 50.18 -40.73
C GLU A 305 18.03 51.18 -41.89
N VAL A 306 16.91 51.92 -41.90
CA VAL A 306 16.58 52.93 -42.92
C VAL A 306 17.69 54.00 -43.06
N LYS A 307 18.36 54.34 -41.94
CA LYS A 307 19.46 55.32 -41.92
C LYS A 307 20.69 54.81 -42.65
N GLU A 308 21.03 53.53 -42.47
CA GLU A 308 22.19 52.90 -43.10
C GLU A 308 21.95 52.65 -44.60
N LEU A 309 20.73 52.25 -44.97
CA LEU A 309 20.34 52.11 -46.37
C LEU A 309 20.38 53.45 -47.11
N ALA A 310 19.93 54.53 -46.45
CA ALA A 310 19.99 55.89 -47.01
C ALA A 310 21.43 56.36 -47.24
N ALA A 311 22.35 56.04 -46.30
CA ALA A 311 23.77 56.34 -46.43
C ALA A 311 24.42 55.56 -47.59
N MET A 312 24.14 54.26 -47.74
CA MET A 312 24.71 53.42 -48.81
C MET A 312 24.20 53.76 -50.22
N LEU A 313 22.99 54.30 -50.32
CA LEU A 313 22.39 54.71 -51.59
C LEU A 313 22.57 56.19 -51.91
N ASP A 314 23.26 56.93 -51.02
CA ASP A 314 23.44 58.38 -51.08
C ASP A 314 22.11 59.10 -51.38
N CYS A 315 21.12 58.85 -50.52
CA CYS A 315 19.76 59.38 -50.68
C CYS A 315 19.14 59.78 -49.33
N THR A 316 18.00 60.47 -49.37
CA THR A 316 17.31 60.87 -48.14
C THR A 316 16.67 59.66 -47.45
N THR A 317 16.60 59.69 -46.12
CA THR A 317 15.94 58.64 -45.30
C THR A 317 14.47 58.43 -45.68
N LYS A 318 13.79 59.50 -46.12
CA LYS A 318 12.42 59.43 -46.66
C LYS A 318 12.35 58.60 -47.96
N TYR A 319 13.33 58.75 -48.86
CA TYR A 319 13.39 57.99 -50.11
C TYR A 319 13.75 56.51 -49.87
N ALA A 320 14.70 56.23 -48.96
CA ALA A 320 15.05 54.87 -48.56
C ALA A 320 13.87 54.12 -47.91
N ARG A 321 13.08 54.82 -47.07
CA ARG A 321 11.85 54.26 -46.46
C ARG A 321 10.81 53.87 -47.51
N ASN A 322 10.58 54.73 -48.50
CA ASN A 322 9.64 54.44 -49.59
C ASN A 322 10.13 53.25 -50.44
N LEU A 323 11.43 53.14 -50.68
CA LEU A 323 12.01 52.00 -51.40
C LEU A 323 11.84 50.66 -50.66
N ILE A 324 11.99 50.64 -49.33
CA ILE A 324 11.73 49.44 -48.52
C ILE A 324 10.24 49.08 -48.58
N ALA A 325 9.34 50.06 -48.43
CA ALA A 325 7.90 49.85 -48.49
C ALA A 325 7.44 49.31 -49.85
N ASP A 326 8.01 49.80 -50.96
CA ASP A 326 7.70 49.35 -52.33
C ASP A 326 8.21 47.93 -52.63
N MET A 327 9.32 47.51 -52.01
CA MET A 327 9.95 46.21 -52.30
C MET A 327 9.61 45.12 -51.28
N ALA A 328 9.14 45.51 -50.09
CA ALA A 328 8.66 44.64 -49.04
C ALA A 328 7.43 45.29 -48.36
N PRO A 329 6.24 45.21 -49.01
CA PRO A 329 5.02 45.78 -48.44
C PRO A 329 4.75 45.15 -47.07
N GLY A 330 4.73 45.98 -46.02
CA GLY A 330 4.59 45.54 -44.62
C GLY A 330 5.83 45.75 -43.72
N ARG A 331 6.98 46.17 -44.27
CA ARG A 331 8.24 46.40 -43.51
C ARG A 331 8.55 47.86 -43.14
N GLY A 332 7.58 48.75 -43.23
CA GLY A 332 7.70 50.14 -42.77
C GLY A 332 7.65 50.24 -41.24
N ASN A 333 8.79 50.05 -40.56
CA ASN A 333 8.86 50.16 -39.10
C ASN A 333 8.73 51.61 -38.60
N GLY A 334 7.95 51.76 -37.53
CA GLY A 334 8.32 52.55 -36.37
C GLY A 334 8.36 54.06 -36.55
N GLN A 335 7.20 54.71 -36.42
CA GLN A 335 7.14 55.85 -35.51
C GLN A 335 6.82 55.28 -34.13
N GLY A 336 7.81 55.31 -33.24
CA GLY A 336 7.57 55.16 -31.83
C GLY A 336 6.73 56.34 -31.36
N GLU A 337 5.52 56.05 -30.89
CA GLU A 337 4.87 56.76 -29.80
C GLU A 337 3.75 55.86 -29.26
N THR A 338 3.95 55.40 -28.02
CA THR A 338 2.94 55.00 -27.03
C THR A 338 1.98 53.85 -27.36
N GLY A 339 2.13 52.75 -26.62
CA GLY A 339 1.10 51.72 -26.51
C GLY A 339 1.66 50.39 -26.04
N SER A 340 1.81 50.25 -24.73
CA SER A 340 1.97 48.96 -24.06
C SER A 340 0.81 48.04 -24.40
N GLU A 341 1.04 46.96 -25.15
CA GLU A 341 0.22 45.74 -25.03
C GLU A 341 0.91 44.54 -25.68
N GLU A 342 0.88 43.45 -24.93
CA GLU A 342 1.37 42.12 -25.26
C GLU A 342 0.68 41.54 -26.49
N VAL A 343 1.43 41.11 -27.50
CA VAL A 343 0.96 40.06 -28.42
C VAL A 343 2.12 39.13 -28.75
N ARG A 344 2.24 38.05 -27.96
CA ARG A 344 2.94 36.83 -28.41
C ARG A 344 1.97 36.01 -29.25
N LEU A 345 2.14 36.05 -30.56
CA LEU A 345 1.58 35.04 -31.46
C LEU A 345 2.72 34.49 -32.32
N ARG A 346 3.16 33.28 -31.96
CA ARG A 346 4.08 32.45 -32.73
C ARG A 346 3.23 31.66 -33.72
N ALA A 347 3.44 31.90 -35.00
CA ALA A 347 2.82 31.18 -36.09
C ALA A 347 3.45 29.80 -36.31
N VAL A 348 2.62 28.86 -36.71
CA VAL A 348 2.89 27.64 -37.52
C VAL A 348 2.11 27.88 -38.82
N PRO A 349 2.52 27.39 -40.01
CA PRO A 349 3.56 26.40 -40.29
C PRO A 349 4.87 26.95 -40.85
#